data_AF-A0A7K1FNL8-F1
#
_entry.id   AF-A0A7K1FNL8-F1
#
_cell.length_a   1.000
_cell.length_b   1.000
_cell.length_c   1.000
_cell.angle_alpha   90.00
_cell.angle_beta   90.00
_cell.angle_gamma   90.00
#
_symmetry.space_group_name_H-M   'P 1'
#
loop_
_entity.id
_entity.type
_entity.pdbx_description
1 polymer ?
#
loop_
_entity_poly.entity_id
_entity_poly.type
_entity_poly.pdbx_seq_one_letter_code
_entity_poly.pdbx_strand_id
1 'polypeptide(L)'
;MPQSPNHPKYTHALTRRHGDMCRADGASAAADIISMGTHVGTHMDAVAHVSQDGKLFGGADAATAQTGGLFTDLGIHAVRPLLTRGLLLDVPAALGLDQLPGGHEITVEQLDATFERQGVRPRPGDAVLIRSGWGKLWDQGDAYVGHATGVPGISTAGAEYLASFSPSALGADSIAFEMLAPGAGHGLLPAHRVLLVEHGINLIETMDLEGIAAAGDHEFLFVAIPLHLVGATGSPVRPLAVVLR
;
A
#
# COMPACT_ATOMS: atom_id res chain seq x y z
N MET A 1 2.95 6.55 -13.08
CA MET A 1 2.82 5.84 -11.79
C MET A 1 1.42 5.26 -11.72
N PRO A 2 1.29 3.99 -11.35
CA PRO A 2 -0.01 3.39 -11.05
C PRO A 2 -0.75 4.16 -9.96
N GLN A 3 -2.07 4.21 -10.13
CA GLN A 3 -2.99 4.85 -9.22
C GLN A 3 -4.41 4.43 -9.55
N SER A 4 -5.31 4.47 -8.57
CA SER A 4 -6.74 4.36 -8.83
C SER A 4 -7.19 5.45 -9.82
N PRO A 5 -8.09 5.13 -10.77
CA PRO A 5 -8.70 6.12 -11.67
C PRO A 5 -9.42 7.26 -10.94
N ASN A 6 -9.78 7.05 -9.67
CA ASN A 6 -10.49 8.02 -8.83
C ASN A 6 -9.57 9.06 -8.18
N HIS A 7 -8.24 8.92 -8.29
CA HIS A 7 -7.27 9.79 -7.62
C HIS A 7 -6.65 10.82 -8.58
N PRO A 8 -6.27 12.02 -8.09
CA PRO A 8 -5.53 13.00 -8.89
C PRO A 8 -4.23 12.41 -9.46
N LYS A 9 -3.95 12.68 -10.75
CA LYS A 9 -2.77 12.12 -11.44
C LYS A 9 -1.46 12.69 -10.93
N TYR A 10 -0.41 11.86 -10.91
CA TYR A 10 0.95 12.36 -10.80
C TYR A 10 1.34 13.21 -12.01
N THR A 11 1.90 14.38 -11.73
CA THR A 11 2.51 15.28 -12.70
C THR A 11 3.82 15.81 -12.14
N HIS A 12 4.79 16.00 -13.04
CA HIS A 12 6.10 16.57 -12.74
C HIS A 12 6.43 17.63 -13.77
N ALA A 13 6.97 18.75 -13.31
CA ALA A 13 7.48 19.79 -14.20
C ALA A 13 8.73 20.43 -13.60
N LEU A 14 9.74 20.63 -14.44
CA LEU A 14 10.87 21.50 -14.10
C LEU A 14 10.39 22.95 -14.18
N THR A 15 10.24 23.60 -13.02
CA THR A 15 9.91 25.02 -12.92
C THR A 15 11.14 25.91 -13.14
N ARG A 16 12.34 25.34 -12.94
CA ARG A 16 13.63 25.95 -13.25
C ARG A 16 14.60 24.91 -13.77
N ARG A 17 15.35 25.23 -14.83
CA ARG A 17 16.37 24.36 -15.41
C ARG A 17 17.76 24.97 -15.23
N HIS A 18 18.77 24.11 -15.31
CA HIS A 18 20.14 24.59 -15.49
C HIS A 18 20.23 25.42 -16.78
N GLY A 19 20.94 26.54 -16.71
CA GLY A 19 21.06 27.49 -17.82
C GLY A 19 19.98 28.57 -17.91
N ASP A 20 18.80 28.41 -17.28
CA ASP A 20 17.78 29.48 -17.25
C ASP A 20 18.29 30.72 -16.48
N MET A 21 19.13 30.50 -15.46
CA MET A 21 19.85 31.54 -14.74
C MET A 21 21.17 30.98 -14.22
N CYS A 22 22.28 31.61 -14.62
CA CYS A 22 23.61 31.34 -14.11
C CYS A 22 24.05 32.45 -13.16
N ARG A 23 24.59 32.07 -12.01
CA ARG A 23 25.20 32.96 -11.04
C ARG A 23 26.56 33.44 -11.57
N ALA A 24 27.08 34.53 -11.01
CA ALA A 24 28.34 35.14 -11.47
C ALA A 24 29.56 34.22 -11.33
N ASP A 25 29.51 33.25 -10.43
CA ASP A 25 30.51 32.20 -10.22
C ASP A 25 30.32 30.99 -11.16
N GLY A 26 29.38 31.05 -12.10
CA GLY A 26 29.05 29.97 -13.03
C GLY A 26 28.08 28.93 -12.49
N ALA A 27 27.63 29.03 -11.23
CA ALA A 27 26.69 28.06 -10.66
C ALA A 27 25.29 28.23 -11.25
N SER A 28 24.57 27.11 -11.43
CA SER A 28 23.15 27.11 -11.79
C SER A 28 22.43 26.02 -11.00
N ALA A 29 21.11 26.15 -10.90
CA ALA A 29 20.26 25.20 -10.19
C ALA A 29 19.02 24.88 -11.03
N ALA A 30 18.59 23.63 -10.97
CA ALA A 30 17.26 23.21 -11.39
C ALA A 30 16.35 23.06 -10.16
N ALA A 31 15.06 23.25 -10.37
CA ALA A 31 14.03 23.02 -9.38
C ALA A 31 12.76 22.53 -10.09
N ASP A 32 12.00 21.68 -9.42
CA ASP A 32 10.80 21.06 -9.94
C ASP A 32 9.60 21.25 -9.02
N ILE A 33 8.44 20.93 -9.57
CA ILE A 33 7.18 20.78 -8.86
C ILE A 33 6.61 19.40 -9.16
N ILE A 34 6.05 18.78 -8.12
CA ILE A 34 5.19 17.61 -8.25
C ILE A 34 3.78 17.96 -7.81
N SER A 35 2.78 17.41 -8.48
CA SER A 35 1.40 17.39 -8.02
C SER A 35 0.87 15.98 -8.18
N MET A 36 0.32 15.42 -7.11
CA MET A 36 -0.19 14.05 -7.06
C MET A 36 -1.24 13.89 -5.98
N GLY A 37 -2.12 12.90 -6.14
CA GLY A 37 -2.94 12.41 -5.03
C GLY A 37 -2.07 11.74 -3.96
N THR A 38 -2.59 11.67 -2.73
CA THR A 38 -1.91 11.01 -1.60
C THR A 38 -1.85 9.49 -1.72
N HIS A 39 -2.63 8.93 -2.65
CA HIS A 39 -2.79 7.51 -2.92
C HIS A 39 -2.30 7.15 -4.34
N VAL A 40 -1.12 7.67 -4.70
CA VAL A 40 -0.51 7.52 -6.03
C VAL A 40 0.88 6.92 -5.90
N GLY A 41 1.16 5.90 -6.72
CA GLY A 41 2.34 5.06 -6.56
C GLY A 41 2.34 4.35 -5.20
N THR A 42 3.50 3.87 -4.75
CA THR A 42 3.62 3.23 -3.43
C THR A 42 3.23 4.22 -2.35
N HIS A 43 2.15 3.91 -1.64
CA HIS A 43 1.53 4.81 -0.69
C HIS A 43 0.98 4.04 0.50
N MET A 44 0.74 4.77 1.58
CA MET A 44 0.13 4.27 2.79
C MET A 44 -1.23 4.94 2.99
N ASP A 45 -2.22 4.14 3.30
CA ASP A 45 -3.55 4.58 3.69
C ASP A 45 -3.62 4.85 5.18
N ALA A 46 -4.11 6.02 5.53
CA ALA A 46 -4.51 6.32 6.89
C ALA A 46 -5.86 5.66 7.20
N VAL A 47 -6.14 5.42 8.48
CA VAL A 47 -7.42 4.82 8.89
C VAL A 47 -8.63 5.75 8.63
N ALA A 48 -8.39 7.04 8.39
CA ALA A 48 -9.39 7.99 7.88
C ALA A 48 -9.74 7.82 6.38
N HIS A 49 -9.02 6.98 5.62
CA HIS A 49 -9.19 6.89 4.18
C HIS A 49 -10.56 6.36 3.76
N VAL A 50 -11.03 5.32 4.43
CA VAL A 50 -12.30 4.63 4.12
C VAL A 50 -13.23 4.72 5.32
N SER A 51 -14.53 4.82 5.03
CA SER A 51 -15.59 4.75 6.03
C SER A 51 -16.58 3.65 5.67
N GLN A 52 -17.22 3.05 6.67
CA GLN A 52 -18.33 2.13 6.50
C GLN A 52 -19.55 2.68 7.24
N ASP A 53 -20.70 2.79 6.56
CA ASP A 53 -21.94 3.32 7.13
C ASP A 53 -21.77 4.70 7.81
N GLY A 54 -20.93 5.55 7.22
CA GLY A 54 -20.61 6.89 7.73
C GLY A 54 -19.71 6.90 8.96
N LYS A 55 -19.09 5.76 9.31
CA LYS A 55 -18.19 5.63 10.46
C LYS A 55 -16.76 5.30 10.04
N LEU A 56 -15.81 5.92 10.74
CA LEU A 56 -14.39 5.62 10.69
C LEU A 56 -14.02 4.69 11.85
N PHE A 57 -12.73 4.33 11.91
CA PHE A 57 -12.17 3.62 13.06
C PHE A 57 -12.55 4.27 14.39
N GLY A 58 -12.87 3.44 15.39
CA GLY A 58 -13.31 3.88 16.71
C GLY A 58 -14.73 4.47 16.74
N GLY A 59 -15.49 4.38 15.65
CA GLY A 59 -16.88 4.85 15.58
C GLY A 59 -17.04 6.35 15.36
N ALA A 60 -15.95 7.06 15.01
CA ALA A 60 -15.99 8.46 14.67
C ALA A 60 -16.89 8.69 13.44
N ASP A 61 -17.67 9.77 13.46
CA ASP A 61 -18.53 10.14 12.34
C ASP A 61 -17.71 10.73 11.20
N ALA A 62 -17.75 10.07 10.03
CA ALA A 62 -16.89 10.41 8.90
C ALA A 62 -17.16 11.83 8.35
N ALA A 63 -18.42 12.30 8.40
CA ALA A 63 -18.79 13.61 7.89
C ALA A 63 -18.26 14.75 8.78
N THR A 64 -18.30 14.57 10.09
CA THR A 64 -17.84 15.59 11.06
C THR A 64 -16.36 15.47 11.44
N ALA A 65 -15.72 14.33 11.17
CA ALA A 65 -14.28 14.15 11.35
C ALA A 65 -13.41 14.99 10.39
N GLN A 66 -13.98 15.43 9.27
CA GLN A 66 -13.32 16.31 8.30
C GLN A 66 -13.80 17.76 8.46
N THR A 67 -13.01 18.58 9.15
CA THR A 67 -13.32 20.01 9.33
C THR A 67 -12.42 20.83 8.41
N GLY A 68 -13.03 21.65 7.54
CA GLY A 68 -12.26 22.50 6.60
C GLY A 68 -11.48 21.71 5.54
N GLY A 69 -11.90 20.47 5.24
CA GLY A 69 -11.21 19.59 4.28
C GLY A 69 -10.00 18.85 4.86
N LEU A 70 -9.86 18.82 6.19
CA LEU A 70 -8.76 18.17 6.90
C LEU A 70 -9.31 17.24 7.99
N PHE A 71 -8.69 16.07 8.13
CA PHE A 71 -8.93 15.18 9.27
C PHE A 71 -8.08 15.61 10.48
N THR A 72 -8.71 16.03 11.58
CA THR A 72 -7.95 16.47 12.78
C THR A 72 -7.39 15.31 13.61
N ASP A 73 -7.90 14.11 13.38
CA ASP A 73 -7.43 12.83 13.94
C ASP A 73 -7.57 11.76 12.85
N LEU A 74 -6.97 10.58 13.04
CA LEU A 74 -7.05 9.42 12.12
C LEU A 74 -6.41 9.62 10.73
N GLY A 75 -5.96 10.84 10.40
CA GLY A 75 -5.21 11.14 9.17
C GLY A 75 -3.76 10.63 9.23
N ILE A 76 -3.07 10.68 8.09
CA ILE A 76 -1.75 10.06 7.94
C ILE A 76 -0.68 10.65 8.87
N HIS A 77 -0.82 11.92 9.24
CA HIS A 77 0.02 12.59 10.22
C HIS A 77 0.01 11.95 11.62
N ALA A 78 -1.04 11.17 11.96
CA ALA A 78 -1.12 10.43 13.21
C ALA A 78 -0.35 9.09 13.18
N VAL A 79 0.05 8.61 12.00
CA VAL A 79 0.80 7.37 11.86
C VAL A 79 2.24 7.59 12.34
N ARG A 80 2.66 6.76 13.30
CA ARG A 80 4.04 6.78 13.80
C ARG A 80 4.98 6.13 12.78
N PRO A 81 6.26 6.54 12.72
CA PRO A 81 7.28 5.82 11.96
C PRO A 81 7.25 4.33 12.27
N LEU A 82 7.10 3.48 11.26
CA LEU A 82 7.10 2.03 11.41
C LEU A 82 8.54 1.54 11.29
N LEU A 83 9.13 1.16 12.42
CA LEU A 83 10.41 0.46 12.50
C LEU A 83 10.16 -0.84 13.25
N THR A 84 9.82 -1.89 12.52
CA THR A 84 9.34 -3.15 13.08
C THR A 84 9.86 -4.34 12.29
N ARG A 85 9.60 -5.55 12.77
CA ARG A 85 9.85 -6.76 11.97
C ARG A 85 8.83 -6.83 10.83
N GLY A 86 9.35 -6.96 9.61
CA GLY A 86 8.57 -7.22 8.41
C GLY A 86 8.59 -8.69 8.03
N LEU A 87 7.46 -9.19 7.58
CA LEU A 87 7.29 -10.50 6.98
C LEU A 87 6.88 -10.35 5.53
N LEU A 88 7.52 -11.07 4.61
CA LEU A 88 7.06 -11.23 3.24
C LEU A 88 6.31 -12.56 3.11
N LEU A 89 5.11 -12.55 2.56
CA LEU A 89 4.39 -13.74 2.12
C LEU A 89 4.47 -13.82 0.60
N ASP A 90 5.26 -14.77 0.09
CA ASP A 90 5.36 -15.03 -1.34
C ASP A 90 4.32 -16.08 -1.76
N VAL A 91 3.09 -15.61 -1.94
CA VAL A 91 1.93 -16.47 -2.25
C VAL A 91 2.10 -17.21 -3.59
N PRO A 92 2.52 -16.58 -4.70
CA PRO A 92 2.82 -17.30 -5.93
C PRO A 92 3.81 -18.44 -5.71
N ALA A 93 4.94 -18.18 -5.04
CA ALA A 93 5.96 -19.20 -4.84
C ALA A 93 5.43 -20.39 -4.03
N ALA A 94 4.57 -20.14 -3.04
CA ALA A 94 3.92 -21.19 -2.26
C ALA A 94 2.97 -22.07 -3.10
N LEU A 95 2.37 -21.51 -4.13
CA LEU A 95 1.52 -22.21 -5.09
C LEU A 95 2.30 -22.80 -6.28
N GLY A 96 3.63 -22.67 -6.31
CA GLY A 96 4.46 -23.11 -7.43
C GLY A 96 4.31 -22.24 -8.68
N LEU A 97 3.91 -20.99 -8.51
CA LEU A 97 3.72 -19.98 -9.55
C LEU A 97 4.75 -18.86 -9.41
N ASP A 98 4.95 -18.11 -10.49
CA ASP A 98 5.80 -16.91 -10.50
C ASP A 98 4.99 -15.62 -10.27
N GLN A 99 3.70 -15.63 -10.61
CA GLN A 99 2.74 -14.54 -10.47
C GLN A 99 1.32 -15.15 -10.39
N LEU A 100 0.44 -14.55 -9.58
CA LEU A 100 -0.98 -14.94 -9.52
C LEU A 100 -1.76 -14.42 -10.74
N PRO A 101 -2.75 -15.18 -11.24
CA PRO A 101 -3.67 -14.69 -12.27
C PRO A 101 -4.45 -13.44 -11.83
N GLY A 102 -4.88 -12.64 -12.80
CA GLY A 102 -5.81 -11.53 -12.55
C GLY A 102 -7.10 -12.02 -11.88
N GLY A 103 -7.56 -11.29 -10.85
CA GLY A 103 -8.76 -11.64 -10.09
C GLY A 103 -8.62 -12.88 -9.21
N HIS A 104 -7.41 -13.39 -8.98
CA HIS A 104 -7.19 -14.49 -8.04
C HIS A 104 -7.42 -14.03 -6.61
N GLU A 105 -8.39 -14.66 -5.93
CA GLU A 105 -8.66 -14.42 -4.52
C GLU A 105 -7.73 -15.26 -3.64
N ILE A 106 -6.90 -14.59 -2.83
CA ILE A 106 -5.99 -15.24 -1.87
C ILE A 106 -6.78 -15.60 -0.62
N THR A 107 -6.93 -16.90 -0.36
CA THR A 107 -7.72 -17.43 0.76
C THR A 107 -6.91 -17.56 2.05
N VAL A 108 -7.61 -17.77 3.18
CA VAL A 108 -6.96 -18.01 4.49
C VAL A 108 -6.05 -19.22 4.42
N GLU A 109 -6.48 -20.29 3.76
CA GLU A 109 -5.70 -21.52 3.59
C GLU A 109 -4.41 -21.27 2.80
N GLN A 110 -4.47 -20.41 1.77
CA GLN A 110 -3.29 -20.04 1.00
C GLN A 110 -2.32 -19.17 1.82
N LEU A 111 -2.83 -18.24 2.63
CA LEU A 111 -2.02 -17.45 3.55
C LEU A 111 -1.32 -18.34 4.59
N ASP A 112 -2.07 -19.23 5.25
CA ASP A 112 -1.54 -20.13 6.28
C ASP A 112 -0.52 -21.11 5.70
N ALA A 113 -0.82 -21.73 4.55
CA ALA A 113 0.13 -22.60 3.84
C ALA A 113 1.41 -21.86 3.42
N THR A 114 1.29 -20.59 3.02
CA THR A 114 2.44 -19.74 2.67
C THR A 114 3.31 -19.49 3.90
N PHE A 115 2.70 -19.14 5.04
CA PHE A 115 3.41 -19.00 6.31
C PHE A 115 4.13 -20.29 6.72
N GLU A 116 3.47 -21.46 6.63
CA GLU A 116 4.07 -22.76 6.97
C GLU A 116 5.28 -23.06 6.09
N ARG A 117 5.12 -22.91 4.77
CA ARG A 117 6.18 -23.20 3.81
C ARG A 117 7.39 -22.29 3.98
N GLN A 118 7.17 -21.02 4.33
CA GLN A 118 8.24 -20.06 4.57
C GLN A 118 8.86 -20.18 5.97
N GLY A 119 8.23 -20.93 6.88
CA GLY A 119 8.71 -21.09 8.25
C GLY A 119 8.57 -19.84 9.11
N VAL A 120 7.67 -18.91 8.74
CA VAL A 120 7.45 -17.64 9.44
C VAL A 120 6.04 -17.57 10.01
N ARG A 121 5.85 -16.80 11.08
CA ARG A 121 4.53 -16.48 11.64
C ARG A 121 4.47 -15.05 12.18
N PRO A 122 3.37 -14.32 11.94
CA PRO A 122 3.17 -12.98 12.48
C PRO A 122 3.11 -12.97 13.99
N ARG A 123 3.61 -11.89 14.56
CA ARG A 123 3.45 -11.51 15.96
C ARG A 123 2.83 -10.10 16.02
N PRO A 124 2.16 -9.75 17.13
CA PRO A 124 1.65 -8.41 17.32
C PRO A 124 2.72 -7.34 17.06
N GLY A 125 2.38 -6.36 16.23
CA GLY A 125 3.27 -5.26 15.84
C GLY A 125 4.12 -5.52 14.59
N ASP A 126 4.17 -6.74 14.04
CA ASP A 126 4.85 -6.98 12.76
C ASP A 126 4.17 -6.21 11.62
N ALA A 127 4.92 -5.92 10.56
CA ALA A 127 4.36 -5.59 9.26
C ALA A 127 4.28 -6.85 8.40
N VAL A 128 3.17 -7.08 7.71
CA VAL A 128 3.01 -8.26 6.84
C VAL A 128 2.75 -7.80 5.40
N LEU A 129 3.62 -8.22 4.49
CA LEU A 129 3.61 -7.82 3.09
C LEU A 129 3.23 -9.02 2.21
N ILE A 130 2.19 -8.89 1.42
CA ILE A 130 1.67 -9.93 0.54
C ILE A 130 2.18 -9.69 -0.87
N ARG A 131 3.04 -10.58 -1.36
CA ARG A 131 3.42 -10.60 -2.77
C ARG A 131 2.44 -11.47 -3.54
N SER A 132 1.83 -10.89 -4.57
CA SER A 132 1.04 -11.60 -5.58
C SER A 132 1.79 -11.76 -6.92
N GLY A 133 2.95 -11.11 -7.07
CA GLY A 133 3.69 -11.00 -8.31
C GLY A 133 3.09 -9.97 -9.27
N TRP A 134 2.01 -9.29 -8.88
CA TRP A 134 1.34 -8.27 -9.70
C TRP A 134 2.19 -7.02 -9.91
N GLY A 135 3.15 -6.76 -9.00
CA GLY A 135 4.13 -5.68 -9.12
C GLY A 135 4.91 -5.71 -10.45
N LYS A 136 5.09 -6.89 -11.07
CA LYS A 136 5.73 -7.05 -12.39
C LYS A 136 5.01 -6.34 -13.52
N LEU A 137 3.73 -6.03 -13.35
CA LEU A 137 2.92 -5.32 -14.34
C LEU A 137 3.03 -3.79 -14.19
N TRP A 138 3.73 -3.26 -13.19
CA TRP A 138 3.75 -1.82 -12.84
C TRP A 138 3.91 -0.87 -14.04
N ASP A 139 4.84 -1.17 -14.95
CA ASP A 139 5.14 -0.35 -16.13
C ASP A 139 4.19 -0.60 -17.32
N GLN A 140 3.21 -1.51 -17.17
CA GLN A 140 2.31 -1.96 -18.24
C GLN A 140 0.93 -1.27 -18.20
N GLY A 141 0.79 -0.18 -17.44
CA GLY A 141 -0.39 0.70 -17.46
C GLY A 141 -1.69 -0.03 -17.14
N ASP A 142 -2.60 -0.13 -18.11
CA ASP A 142 -3.92 -0.75 -17.95
C ASP A 142 -3.85 -2.21 -17.49
N ALA A 143 -2.78 -2.93 -17.82
CA ALA A 143 -2.59 -4.30 -17.34
C ALA A 143 -2.39 -4.36 -15.82
N TYR A 144 -1.66 -3.40 -15.23
CA TYR A 144 -1.52 -3.30 -13.78
C TYR A 144 -2.82 -2.87 -13.10
N VAL A 145 -3.53 -1.91 -13.71
CA VAL A 145 -4.84 -1.46 -13.22
C VAL A 145 -5.85 -2.60 -13.23
N GLY A 146 -5.71 -3.54 -14.18
CA GLY A 146 -6.40 -4.83 -14.15
C GLY A 146 -7.91 -4.74 -14.35
N HIS A 147 -8.43 -3.65 -14.94
CA HIS A 147 -9.89 -3.52 -15.11
C HIS A 147 -10.49 -4.70 -15.92
N ALA A 148 -9.81 -5.14 -16.99
CA ALA A 148 -10.29 -6.23 -17.82
C ALA A 148 -10.07 -7.62 -17.19
N THR A 149 -8.97 -7.81 -16.46
CA THR A 149 -8.54 -9.12 -15.94
C THR A 149 -8.87 -9.36 -14.48
N GLY A 150 -9.30 -8.32 -13.77
CA GLY A 150 -9.22 -8.28 -12.32
C GLY A 150 -7.79 -8.11 -11.82
N VAL A 151 -7.67 -8.00 -10.50
CA VAL A 151 -6.40 -7.84 -9.77
C VAL A 151 -6.38 -8.89 -8.65
N PRO A 152 -5.30 -9.67 -8.48
CA PRO A 152 -5.19 -10.59 -7.37
C PRO A 152 -5.04 -9.83 -6.05
N GLY A 153 -5.57 -10.43 -4.99
CA GLY A 153 -5.45 -9.87 -3.65
C GLY A 153 -6.19 -10.73 -2.65
N ILE A 154 -6.20 -10.29 -1.40
CA ILE A 154 -6.77 -11.08 -0.32
C ILE A 154 -8.31 -11.11 -0.36
N SER A 155 -8.88 -12.19 0.18
CA SER A 155 -10.31 -12.24 0.50
C SER A 155 -10.63 -11.46 1.77
N THR A 156 -11.93 -11.17 1.98
CA THR A 156 -12.42 -10.61 3.26
C THR A 156 -12.05 -11.48 4.46
N ALA A 157 -12.14 -12.81 4.32
CA ALA A 157 -11.75 -13.74 5.38
C ALA A 157 -10.23 -13.70 5.63
N GLY A 158 -9.43 -13.53 4.57
CA GLY A 158 -7.99 -13.29 4.66
C GLY A 158 -7.66 -12.00 5.41
N ALA A 159 -8.46 -10.94 5.22
CA ALA A 159 -8.29 -9.66 5.92
C ALA A 159 -8.50 -9.83 7.43
N GLU A 160 -9.59 -10.49 7.82
CA GLU A 160 -9.89 -10.81 9.23
C GLU A 160 -8.80 -11.70 9.85
N TYR A 161 -8.34 -12.71 9.09
CA TYR A 161 -7.28 -13.59 9.54
C TYR A 161 -5.97 -12.83 9.80
N LEU A 162 -5.54 -11.97 8.86
CA LEU A 162 -4.33 -11.15 9.04
C LEU A 162 -4.50 -10.12 10.18
N ALA A 163 -5.68 -9.51 10.31
CA ALA A 163 -5.98 -8.58 11.38
C ALA A 163 -5.89 -9.23 12.77
N SER A 164 -6.27 -10.50 12.89
CA SER A 164 -6.23 -11.25 14.16
C SER A 164 -4.83 -11.32 14.79
N PHE A 165 -3.77 -11.15 14.00
CA PHE A 165 -2.39 -11.11 14.49
C PHE A 165 -1.97 -9.74 15.05
N SER A 166 -2.83 -8.72 14.97
CA SER A 166 -2.55 -7.33 15.38
C SER A 166 -1.28 -6.75 14.72
N PRO A 167 -1.18 -6.76 13.38
CA PRO A 167 -0.04 -6.17 12.67
C PRO A 167 -0.01 -4.65 12.87
N SER A 168 1.18 -4.05 12.76
CA SER A 168 1.30 -2.59 12.73
C SER A 168 0.94 -1.97 11.38
N ALA A 169 1.10 -2.73 10.30
CA ALA A 169 0.64 -2.41 8.96
C ALA A 169 0.55 -3.67 8.11
N LEU A 170 -0.27 -3.61 7.08
CA LEU A 170 -0.33 -4.62 6.03
C LEU A 170 0.02 -3.98 4.70
N GLY A 171 0.69 -4.71 3.81
CA GLY A 171 1.01 -4.19 2.49
C GLY A 171 0.92 -5.22 1.38
N ALA A 172 0.76 -4.76 0.15
CA ALA A 172 0.71 -5.60 -1.04
C ALA A 172 1.29 -4.91 -2.28
N ASP A 173 1.63 -5.70 -3.28
CA ASP A 173 2.12 -5.24 -4.59
C ASP A 173 1.02 -4.85 -5.58
N SER A 174 -0.26 -5.05 -5.22
CA SER A 174 -1.43 -4.74 -6.03
C SER A 174 -2.00 -3.35 -5.75
N ILE A 175 -2.95 -2.91 -6.58
CA ILE A 175 -3.54 -1.55 -6.57
C ILE A 175 -4.64 -1.32 -5.53
N ALA A 176 -5.10 -2.38 -4.87
CA ALA A 176 -6.22 -2.29 -3.92
C ALA A 176 -6.05 -3.22 -2.70
N PHE A 177 -4.90 -3.89 -2.54
CA PHE A 177 -4.61 -4.90 -1.51
C PHE A 177 -5.49 -6.19 -1.57
N GLU A 178 -6.79 -6.05 -1.76
CA GLU A 178 -7.78 -7.10 -1.95
C GLU A 178 -8.01 -7.48 -3.40
N MET A 179 -8.68 -8.62 -3.59
CA MET A 179 -9.03 -9.09 -4.92
C MET A 179 -10.05 -8.18 -5.58
N LEU A 180 -9.76 -7.73 -6.80
CA LEU A 180 -10.72 -7.04 -7.66
C LEU A 180 -11.19 -7.98 -8.76
N ALA A 181 -12.51 -8.17 -8.86
CA ALA A 181 -13.09 -8.97 -9.92
C ALA A 181 -12.96 -8.27 -11.30
N PRO A 182 -12.81 -9.03 -12.41
CA PRO A 182 -12.84 -8.48 -13.76
C PRO A 182 -14.04 -7.57 -14.00
N GLY A 183 -13.80 -6.36 -14.48
CA GLY A 183 -14.82 -5.35 -14.78
C GLY A 183 -15.40 -4.61 -13.56
N ALA A 184 -15.14 -5.06 -12.33
CA ALA A 184 -15.72 -4.46 -11.13
C ALA A 184 -14.96 -3.20 -10.67
N GLY A 185 -13.64 -3.14 -10.91
CA GLY A 185 -12.79 -2.08 -10.40
C GLY A 185 -12.91 -1.96 -8.87
N HIS A 186 -12.82 -0.73 -8.34
CA HIS A 186 -12.85 -0.45 -6.90
C HIS A 186 -14.29 -0.28 -6.35
N GLY A 187 -15.29 -0.93 -6.97
CA GLY A 187 -16.69 -0.75 -6.58
C GLY A 187 -17.05 -1.32 -5.21
N LEU A 188 -16.30 -2.34 -4.75
CA LEU A 188 -16.42 -2.94 -3.43
C LEU A 188 -15.01 -3.18 -2.88
N LEU A 189 -14.79 -2.77 -1.63
CA LEU A 189 -13.51 -2.89 -0.93
C LEU A 189 -13.68 -3.48 0.49
N PRO A 190 -14.23 -4.70 0.65
CA PRO A 190 -14.42 -5.32 1.96
C PRO A 190 -13.15 -5.46 2.81
N ALA A 191 -11.95 -5.65 2.24
CA ALA A 191 -10.74 -5.74 3.06
C ALA A 191 -10.36 -4.37 3.64
N HIS A 192 -10.52 -3.29 2.88
CA HIS A 192 -10.35 -1.94 3.41
C HIS A 192 -11.28 -1.65 4.58
N ARG A 193 -12.55 -2.05 4.48
CA ARG A 193 -13.51 -1.94 5.61
C ARG A 193 -12.97 -2.66 6.84
N VAL A 194 -12.63 -3.95 6.71
CA VAL A 194 -12.12 -4.75 7.83
C VAL A 194 -10.89 -4.07 8.43
N LEU A 195 -9.90 -3.76 7.60
CA LEU A 195 -8.58 -3.36 8.09
C LEU A 195 -8.57 -1.93 8.60
N LEU A 196 -9.07 -0.96 7.83
CA LEU A 196 -9.02 0.45 8.22
C LEU A 196 -10.12 0.80 9.22
N VAL A 197 -11.36 0.35 9.00
CA VAL A 197 -12.52 0.81 9.79
C VAL A 197 -12.73 -0.04 11.04
N GLU A 198 -12.58 -1.36 10.95
CA GLU A 198 -12.92 -2.25 12.06
C GLU A 198 -11.70 -2.52 12.97
N HIS A 199 -10.50 -2.63 12.38
CA HIS A 199 -9.28 -2.96 13.12
C HIS A 199 -8.27 -1.80 13.24
N GLY A 200 -8.41 -0.71 12.47
CA GLY A 200 -7.53 0.45 12.55
C GLY A 200 -6.09 0.17 12.07
N ILE A 201 -5.94 -0.73 11.10
CA ILE A 201 -4.67 -1.17 10.52
C ILE A 201 -4.40 -0.43 9.22
N ASN A 202 -3.26 0.27 9.14
CA ASN A 202 -2.84 0.96 7.93
C ASN A 202 -2.49 -0.03 6.80
N LEU A 203 -2.87 0.33 5.57
CA LEU A 203 -2.54 -0.42 4.36
C LEU A 203 -1.40 0.26 3.60
N ILE A 204 -0.59 -0.52 2.88
CA ILE A 204 0.44 -0.02 1.97
C ILE A 204 0.26 -0.73 0.62
N GLU A 205 -0.03 0.03 -0.41
CA GLU A 205 -0.39 -0.53 -1.71
C GLU A 205 0.67 -0.25 -2.76
N THR A 206 0.61 -1.03 -3.85
CA THR A 206 1.47 -0.86 -5.02
C THR A 206 2.97 -0.93 -4.67
N MET A 207 3.32 -1.83 -3.75
CA MET A 207 4.70 -2.05 -3.32
C MET A 207 5.51 -2.79 -4.39
N ASP A 208 6.80 -2.47 -4.50
CA ASP A 208 7.77 -3.33 -5.17
C ASP A 208 8.28 -4.38 -4.16
N LEU A 209 7.85 -5.64 -4.36
CA LEU A 209 8.22 -6.78 -3.52
C LEU A 209 9.12 -7.78 -4.26
N GLU A 210 9.48 -7.52 -5.53
CA GLU A 210 10.19 -8.50 -6.36
C GLU A 210 11.63 -8.70 -5.89
N GLY A 211 12.31 -7.62 -5.50
CA GLY A 211 13.71 -7.70 -5.06
C GLY A 211 13.89 -8.51 -3.76
N ILE A 212 12.98 -8.35 -2.80
CA ILE A 212 13.04 -9.08 -1.53
C ILE A 212 12.61 -10.55 -1.69
N ALA A 213 11.62 -10.81 -2.55
CA ALA A 213 11.21 -12.18 -2.90
C ALA A 213 12.32 -12.95 -3.61
N ALA A 214 12.97 -12.33 -4.61
CA ALA A 214 14.08 -12.94 -5.33
C ALA A 214 15.30 -13.24 -4.44
N ALA A 215 15.48 -12.47 -3.36
CA ALA A 215 16.52 -12.73 -2.37
C ALA A 215 16.20 -13.90 -1.42
N GLY A 216 14.94 -14.36 -1.38
CA GLY A 216 14.48 -15.39 -0.44
C GLY A 216 14.39 -14.92 1.01
N ASP A 217 14.41 -13.61 1.24
CA ASP A 217 14.37 -13.00 2.56
C ASP A 217 12.91 -12.84 3.03
N HIS A 218 12.47 -13.70 3.94
CA HIS A 218 11.07 -13.73 4.42
C HIS A 218 10.85 -12.93 5.72
N GLU A 219 11.93 -12.62 6.44
CA GLU A 219 11.93 -11.78 7.64
C GLU A 219 12.99 -10.68 7.48
N PHE A 220 12.65 -9.43 7.81
CA PHE A 220 13.56 -8.29 7.71
C PHE A 220 13.18 -7.19 8.70
N LEU A 221 14.05 -6.19 8.88
CA LEU A 221 13.64 -4.94 9.51
C LEU A 221 12.85 -4.13 8.46
N PHE A 222 11.57 -3.91 8.73
CA PHE A 222 10.71 -3.06 7.93
C PHE A 222 10.78 -1.62 8.41
N VAL A 223 11.05 -0.71 7.48
CA VAL A 223 11.04 0.73 7.73
C VAL A 223 10.07 1.40 6.76
N ALA A 224 9.03 2.03 7.29
CA ALA A 224 8.10 2.85 6.51
C ALA A 224 7.70 4.10 7.29
N ILE A 225 7.94 5.26 6.69
CA ILE A 225 7.68 6.57 7.32
C ILE A 225 6.91 7.39 6.30
N PRO A 226 5.58 7.56 6.45
CA PRO A 226 4.81 8.41 5.55
C PRO A 226 5.24 9.88 5.70
N LEU A 227 5.00 10.69 4.67
CA LEU A 227 5.15 12.14 4.78
C LEU A 227 4.17 12.65 5.85
N HIS A 228 4.62 13.64 6.62
CA HIS A 228 3.81 14.24 7.68
C HIS A 228 2.80 15.25 7.10
N LEU A 229 1.79 14.74 6.39
CA LEU A 229 0.74 15.52 5.73
C LEU A 229 -0.45 15.67 6.68
N VAL A 230 -0.55 16.84 7.31
CA VAL A 230 -1.63 17.13 8.28
C VAL A 230 -2.99 17.04 7.60
N GLY A 231 -3.89 16.26 8.19
CA GLY A 231 -5.26 16.07 7.71
C GLY A 231 -5.45 15.26 6.44
N ALA A 232 -4.39 14.69 5.85
CA ALA A 232 -4.50 13.85 4.67
C ALA A 232 -4.93 12.41 5.01
N THR A 233 -5.60 11.74 4.05
CA THR A 233 -6.07 10.35 4.15
C THR A 233 -5.01 9.30 3.80
N GLY A 234 -3.86 9.74 3.31
CA GLY A 234 -2.76 8.85 2.96
C GLY A 234 -1.49 9.63 2.67
N SER A 235 -0.44 8.92 2.30
CA SER A 235 0.81 9.53 1.85
C SER A 235 1.56 8.58 0.93
N PRO A 236 2.20 9.08 -0.15
CA PRO A 236 3.30 8.37 -0.78
C PRO A 236 4.33 7.99 0.29
N VAL A 237 4.84 6.78 0.20
CA VAL A 237 5.82 6.26 1.16
C VAL A 237 6.89 5.51 0.41
N ARG A 238 8.09 5.47 0.97
CA ARG A 238 9.20 4.65 0.48
C ARG A 238 9.53 3.58 1.52
N PRO A 239 8.84 2.43 1.49
CA PRO A 239 9.12 1.33 2.41
C PRO A 239 10.49 0.73 2.10
N LEU A 240 11.20 0.29 3.14
CA LEU A 240 12.49 -0.38 3.03
C LEU A 240 12.42 -1.72 3.76
N ALA A 241 12.89 -2.77 3.09
CA ALA A 241 13.27 -4.01 3.73
C ALA A 241 14.78 -3.99 3.98
N VAL A 242 15.17 -3.90 5.25
CA VAL A 242 16.58 -3.93 5.65
C VAL A 242 16.94 -5.36 6.04
N VAL A 243 17.75 -5.99 5.20
CA VAL A 243 18.27 -7.35 5.38
C VAL A 243 19.73 -7.28 5.83
N LEU A 244 20.10 -8.11 6.80
CA LEU A 244 21.49 -8.25 7.23
C LEU A 244 22.14 -9.33 6.38
N ARG A 245 23.25 -8.99 5.71
CA ARG A 245 24.07 -9.90 4.92
C ARG A 245 25.52 -9.83 5.38
#